data_AF-A0A8C2A2V2-F1
#
_entry.id   AF-A0A8C2A2V2-F1
#
_cell.length_a   1.000
_cell.length_b   1.000
_cell.length_c   1.000
_cell.angle_alpha   90.00
_cell.angle_beta   90.00
_cell.angle_gamma   90.00
#
_symmetry.space_group_name_H-M   'P 1'
#
loop_
_entity.id
_entity.type
_entity.pdbx_description
1 polymer ?
#
loop_
_entity_poly.entity_id
_entity_poly.type
_entity_poly.pdbx_seq_one_letter_code
_entity_poly.pdbx_strand_id
1 'polypeptide(L)'
;MADSSFFTYTNKDFINDVCSGQQTRSRFDIALRSRWTEKRNAGLFRYHLDDLETRVLPGPCGYIAQLNIMRGIERRKPQEILSVRQNFDPKQFNFNKINPKELLFELLKESESSCEAICHQNGSKRKCKVIINVSPLEFGHCLLVPEPDTCHPQILTPLAVQMGIETVLLSADPGFRVGFNSLGGFASVNHLHLHGYYLNHQLRIETSPVEPILPKKNLYRLLDFPVGFLFYTQGPNLDLTVNAVCGLTDAMVDRNIAHNIFITRGCPPQRERDPSSSRYGVRVIVWPRLSCFGAKEESAFNVALCELAGHLPFKNREDYETVTEEGVQDIIRKYLLPQEEFSELQKHVMKCL
;
A
#
# COMPACT_ATOMS: atom_id res chain seq x y z
N MET A 1 26.85 -13.33 7.70
CA MET A 1 25.82 -14.35 7.42
C MET A 1 25.59 -14.34 5.92
N ALA A 2 25.57 -15.51 5.27
CA ALA A 2 25.43 -15.60 3.82
C ALA A 2 24.21 -14.77 3.34
N ASP A 3 24.43 -13.94 2.32
CA ASP A 3 23.44 -13.08 1.70
C ASP A 3 22.40 -13.95 0.98
N SER A 4 21.46 -14.53 1.74
CA SER A 4 20.41 -15.36 1.16
C SER A 4 19.52 -14.45 0.33
N SER A 5 19.53 -14.60 -1.00
CA SER A 5 18.62 -13.92 -1.92
C SER A 5 17.14 -14.19 -1.62
N PHE A 6 16.83 -15.09 -0.69
CA PHE A 6 15.49 -15.46 -0.28
C PHE A 6 15.19 -15.09 1.17
N PHE A 7 13.96 -14.63 1.41
CA PHE A 7 13.33 -14.57 2.72
C PHE A 7 12.17 -15.57 2.72
N THR A 8 12.32 -16.68 3.45
CA THR A 8 11.26 -17.67 3.61
C THR A 8 10.41 -17.40 4.85
N TYR A 9 9.14 -17.78 4.85
CA TYR A 9 8.26 -17.65 6.01
C TYR A 9 7.09 -18.64 5.96
N THR A 10 6.50 -18.93 7.11
CA THR A 10 5.21 -19.62 7.24
C THR A 10 4.21 -18.74 7.99
N ASN A 11 2.99 -19.25 8.17
CA ASN A 11 2.00 -18.56 9.01
C ASN A 11 2.44 -18.41 10.48
N LYS A 12 3.43 -19.19 10.94
CA LYS A 12 3.99 -19.10 12.31
C LYS A 12 4.85 -17.85 12.51
N ASP A 13 5.35 -17.25 11.43
CA ASP A 13 6.09 -15.99 11.49
C ASP A 13 5.16 -14.77 11.61
N PHE A 14 3.84 -14.93 11.48
CA PHE A 14 2.91 -13.82 11.60
C PHE A 14 2.81 -13.28 13.03
N ILE A 15 2.82 -11.97 13.14
CA ILE A 15 2.66 -11.21 14.37
C ILE A 15 1.18 -10.93 14.59
N ASN A 16 0.62 -11.58 15.62
CA ASN A 16 -0.80 -11.51 15.93
C ASN A 16 -1.22 -10.18 16.57
N ASP A 17 -0.33 -9.55 17.33
CA ASP A 17 -0.59 -8.28 18.01
C ASP A 17 0.62 -7.36 17.93
N VAL A 18 0.35 -6.07 17.73
CA VAL A 18 1.36 -5.01 17.75
C VAL A 18 0.81 -3.82 18.55
N CYS A 19 1.63 -3.28 19.44
CA CYS A 19 1.33 -2.09 20.22
C CYS A 19 2.36 -1.01 19.93
N SER A 20 1.92 0.25 19.94
CA SER A 20 2.84 1.39 19.91
C SER A 20 3.76 1.35 21.13
N GLY A 21 5.07 1.34 20.91
CA GLY A 21 6.09 1.39 21.98
C GLY A 21 6.82 0.09 22.28
N GLN A 22 6.39 -1.06 21.72
CA GLN A 22 7.20 -2.28 21.78
C GLN A 22 8.33 -2.21 20.74
N GLN A 23 9.59 -2.31 21.20
CA GLN A 23 10.79 -2.17 20.36
C GLN A 23 11.29 -3.52 19.79
N THR A 24 10.48 -4.56 19.80
CA THR A 24 10.84 -5.85 19.22
C THR A 24 10.75 -5.77 17.69
N ARG A 25 11.82 -6.20 17.01
CA ARG A 25 11.85 -6.31 15.54
C ARG A 25 11.64 -7.76 15.16
N SER A 26 10.74 -8.01 14.20
CA SER A 26 10.60 -9.34 13.61
C SER A 26 11.82 -9.70 12.76
N ARG A 27 11.93 -10.97 12.36
CA ARG A 27 12.93 -11.41 11.37
C ARG A 27 12.76 -10.66 10.04
N PHE A 28 11.52 -10.37 9.65
CA PHE A 28 11.19 -9.60 8.46
C PHE A 28 11.70 -8.16 8.56
N ASP A 29 11.45 -7.50 9.69
CA ASP A 29 11.90 -6.12 9.93
C ASP A 29 13.42 -6.01 9.91
N ILE A 30 14.12 -6.95 10.55
CA ILE A 30 15.58 -6.99 10.53
C ILE A 30 16.08 -7.12 9.09
N ALA A 31 15.55 -8.08 8.33
CA ALA A 31 15.99 -8.35 6.96
C ALA A 31 15.72 -7.17 6.01
N LEU A 32 14.53 -6.58 6.05
CA LEU A 32 14.18 -5.45 5.18
C LEU A 32 15.02 -4.22 5.52
N ARG A 33 15.06 -3.84 6.80
CA ARG A 33 15.76 -2.62 7.24
C ARG A 33 17.27 -2.71 7.03
N SER A 34 17.89 -3.85 7.32
CA SER A 34 19.34 -4.01 7.14
C SER A 34 19.71 -3.88 5.66
N ARG A 35 19.01 -4.61 4.79
CA ARG A 35 19.30 -4.61 3.35
C ARG A 35 18.98 -3.28 2.71
N TRP A 36 17.89 -2.62 3.09
CA TRP A 36 17.58 -1.28 2.61
C TRP A 36 18.69 -0.29 2.98
N THR A 37 19.20 -0.38 4.22
CA THR A 37 20.34 0.43 4.69
C THR A 37 21.63 0.11 3.94
N GLU A 38 21.91 -1.16 3.66
CA GLU A 38 23.04 -1.58 2.84
C GLU A 38 22.96 -0.99 1.43
N LYS A 39 21.78 -1.04 0.78
CA LYS A 39 21.59 -0.43 -0.54
C LYS A 39 21.78 1.09 -0.51
N ARG A 40 21.41 1.73 0.62
CA ARG A 40 21.58 3.17 0.82
C ARG A 40 23.05 3.53 0.91
N ASN A 41 23.78 2.80 1.73
CA ASN A 41 25.22 2.99 1.91
C ASN A 41 26.00 2.66 0.63
N ALA A 42 25.46 1.80 -0.24
CA ALA A 42 25.99 1.50 -1.56
C ALA A 42 25.63 2.54 -2.66
N GLY A 43 24.88 3.59 -2.33
CA GLY A 43 24.54 4.67 -3.27
C GLY A 43 23.57 4.28 -4.38
N LEU A 44 22.66 3.32 -4.14
CA LEU A 44 21.73 2.82 -5.16
C LEU A 44 20.43 3.64 -5.30
N PHE A 45 20.24 4.68 -4.50
CA PHE A 45 19.10 5.59 -4.57
C PHE A 45 19.45 6.83 -5.40
N ARG A 46 18.44 7.47 -6.00
CA ARG A 46 18.63 8.70 -6.78
C ARG A 46 19.01 9.91 -5.93
N TYR A 47 18.58 9.90 -4.67
CA TYR A 47 18.94 10.90 -3.68
C TYR A 47 19.09 10.24 -2.32
N HIS A 48 19.83 10.90 -1.44
CA HIS A 48 19.91 10.50 -0.04
C HIS A 48 18.61 10.90 0.66
N LEU A 49 17.99 9.94 1.35
CA LEU A 49 16.85 10.25 2.22
C LEU A 49 17.39 10.66 3.58
N ASP A 50 17.46 11.96 3.81
CA ASP A 50 17.75 12.56 5.11
C ASP A 50 16.55 12.44 6.06
N ASP A 51 16.75 12.82 7.32
CA ASP A 51 15.65 12.99 8.27
C ASP A 51 14.65 14.01 7.72
N LEU A 52 13.43 13.55 7.43
CA LEU A 52 12.40 14.39 6.83
C LEU A 52 11.82 15.35 7.87
N GLU A 53 11.80 16.65 7.56
CA GLU A 53 11.05 17.64 8.34
C GLU A 53 9.58 17.21 8.39
N THR A 54 9.11 16.84 9.58
CA THR A 54 7.80 16.22 9.80
C THR A 54 7.01 17.02 10.83
N ARG A 55 5.74 17.32 10.52
CA ARG A 55 4.79 17.94 11.46
C ARG A 55 3.42 17.27 11.38
N VAL A 56 2.76 17.19 12.53
CA VAL A 56 1.35 16.80 12.60
C VAL A 56 0.51 18.07 12.41
N LEU A 57 -0.36 18.08 11.40
CA LEU A 57 -1.26 19.21 11.20
C LEU A 57 -2.28 19.29 12.35
N PRO A 58 -2.57 20.49 12.87
CA PRO A 58 -3.59 20.63 13.90
C PRO A 58 -4.98 20.36 13.30
N GLY A 59 -5.73 19.46 13.93
CA GLY A 59 -7.11 19.13 13.55
C GLY A 59 -7.49 17.69 13.90
N PRO A 60 -8.77 17.32 13.76
CA PRO A 60 -9.27 15.98 14.06
C PRO A 60 -8.75 14.87 13.13
N CYS A 61 -8.30 15.17 11.91
CA CYS A 61 -7.70 14.16 11.03
C CYS A 61 -6.24 13.87 11.40
N GLY A 62 -5.52 14.85 11.94
CA GLY A 62 -4.15 14.68 12.44
C GLY A 62 -3.17 14.26 11.35
N TYR A 63 -3.26 14.88 10.17
CA TYR A 63 -2.43 14.55 9.02
C TYR A 63 -0.93 14.69 9.32
N ILE A 64 -0.13 13.78 8.77
CA ILE A 64 1.33 13.79 8.90
C ILE A 64 1.92 14.46 7.66
N ALA A 65 2.34 15.72 7.78
CA ALA A 65 3.02 16.45 6.72
C ALA A 65 4.53 16.21 6.80
N GLN A 66 5.14 15.82 5.68
CA GLN A 66 6.59 15.64 5.52
C GLN A 66 7.12 16.42 4.33
N LEU A 67 8.19 17.18 4.51
CA LEU A 67 8.86 17.87 3.41
C LEU A 67 9.89 16.96 2.74
N ASN A 68 9.68 16.64 1.47
CA ASN A 68 10.59 15.83 0.66
C ASN A 68 10.74 16.41 -0.76
N ILE A 69 11.51 17.49 -0.86
CA ILE A 69 11.73 18.24 -2.11
C ILE A 69 12.38 17.36 -3.18
N MET A 70 13.39 16.56 -2.78
CA MET A 70 14.12 15.68 -3.70
C MET A 70 13.20 14.64 -4.33
N ARG A 71 12.18 14.15 -3.61
CA ARG A 71 11.17 13.25 -4.20
C ARG A 71 10.36 13.93 -5.30
N GLY A 72 10.11 15.23 -5.22
CA GLY A 72 9.47 15.99 -6.28
C GLY A 72 10.32 16.05 -7.55
N ILE A 73 11.63 16.23 -7.39
CA ILE A 73 12.61 16.45 -8.47
C ILE A 73 13.06 15.13 -9.10
N GLU A 74 13.45 14.16 -8.28
CA GLU A 74 14.12 12.91 -8.70
C GLU A 74 13.16 11.79 -9.08
N ARG A 75 11.85 12.00 -8.94
CA ARG A 75 10.85 11.00 -9.30
C ARG A 75 10.87 10.79 -10.81
N ARG A 76 10.83 9.52 -11.22
CA ARG A 76 10.73 9.16 -12.65
C ARG A 76 9.47 9.78 -13.25
N LYS A 77 9.62 10.33 -14.47
CA LYS A 77 8.48 10.73 -15.31
C LYS A 77 7.51 9.54 -15.45
N PRO A 78 6.22 9.69 -15.08
CA PRO A 78 5.24 8.64 -15.24
C PRO A 78 5.10 8.21 -16.71
N GLN A 79 4.72 6.95 -16.92
CA GLN A 79 4.27 6.48 -18.23
C GLN A 79 3.00 7.20 -18.66
N GLU A 80 2.76 7.25 -19.96
CA GLU A 80 1.47 7.68 -20.49
C GLU A 80 0.42 6.62 -20.16
N ILE A 81 -0.62 7.05 -19.45
CA ILE A 81 -1.70 6.19 -18.97
C ILE A 81 -3.00 6.74 -19.54
N LEU A 82 -3.70 5.90 -20.32
CA LEU A 82 -4.96 6.23 -20.99
C LEU A 82 -6.16 5.50 -20.37
N SER A 83 -5.92 4.42 -19.64
CA SER A 83 -6.97 3.60 -19.03
C SER A 83 -6.43 2.84 -17.82
N VAL A 84 -7.32 2.54 -16.87
CA VAL A 84 -7.06 1.62 -15.76
C VAL A 84 -6.69 0.22 -16.29
N ARG A 85 -7.27 -0.17 -17.44
CA ARG A 85 -7.10 -1.47 -18.09
C ARG A 85 -5.99 -1.48 -19.15
N GLN A 86 -5.13 -0.47 -19.17
CA GLN A 86 -4.06 -0.39 -20.16
C GLN A 86 -3.15 -1.62 -20.09
N ASN A 87 -2.95 -2.26 -21.23
CA ASN A 87 -2.11 -3.45 -21.35
C ASN A 87 -0.66 -3.15 -20.98
N PHE A 88 0.00 -4.16 -20.39
CA PHE A 88 1.43 -4.13 -20.17
C PHE A 88 2.18 -3.97 -21.50
N ASP A 89 3.22 -3.13 -21.51
CA ASP A 89 4.09 -2.93 -22.67
C ASP A 89 5.55 -3.28 -22.29
N PRO A 90 6.11 -4.38 -22.83
CA PRO A 90 7.49 -4.78 -22.53
C PRO A 90 8.53 -3.77 -23.04
N LYS A 91 8.19 -2.87 -23.97
CA LYS A 91 9.10 -1.84 -24.48
C LYS A 91 9.29 -0.71 -23.48
N GLN A 92 8.26 -0.36 -22.73
CA GLN A 92 8.33 0.65 -21.66
C GLN A 92 9.14 0.14 -20.46
N PHE A 93 9.51 1.06 -19.56
CA PHE A 93 10.18 0.66 -18.32
C PHE A 93 9.30 -0.31 -17.53
N ASN A 94 9.90 -1.36 -16.97
CA ASN A 94 9.25 -2.29 -16.07
C ASN A 94 10.29 -2.86 -15.09
N PHE A 95 9.84 -3.46 -13.99
CA PHE A 95 10.74 -3.96 -12.94
C PHE A 95 11.68 -5.12 -13.34
N ASN A 96 11.53 -5.71 -14.53
CA ASN A 96 12.52 -6.66 -15.05
C ASN A 96 13.75 -5.96 -15.65
N LYS A 97 13.74 -4.62 -15.74
CA LYS A 97 14.83 -3.78 -16.29
C LYS A 97 15.62 -3.02 -15.22
N ILE A 98 15.41 -3.33 -13.93
CA ILE A 98 16.14 -2.67 -12.83
C ILE A 98 17.60 -3.14 -12.76
N ASN A 99 18.44 -2.40 -12.04
CA ASN A 99 19.76 -2.93 -11.66
C ASN A 99 19.55 -4.10 -10.69
N PRO A 100 20.12 -5.29 -10.94
CA PRO A 100 19.99 -6.44 -10.04
C PRO A 100 20.42 -6.15 -8.59
N LYS A 101 21.31 -5.17 -8.37
CA LYS A 101 21.73 -4.74 -7.02
C LYS A 101 20.61 -4.09 -6.21
N GLU A 102 19.52 -3.62 -6.86
CA GLU A 102 18.33 -3.06 -6.22
C GLU A 102 17.48 -4.11 -5.48
N LEU A 103 17.73 -5.41 -5.71
CA LEU A 103 17.06 -6.51 -5.01
C LEU A 103 17.43 -6.51 -3.52
N LEU A 104 16.42 -6.51 -2.66
CA LEU A 104 16.56 -6.81 -1.24
C LEU A 104 16.54 -8.33 -1.04
N PHE A 105 15.46 -8.99 -1.46
CA PHE A 105 15.30 -10.44 -1.41
C PHE A 105 14.06 -10.87 -2.19
N GLU A 106 13.94 -12.17 -2.46
CA GLU A 106 12.73 -12.84 -2.93
C GLU A 106 11.95 -13.40 -1.73
N LEU A 107 10.69 -13.00 -1.61
CA LEU A 107 9.78 -13.44 -0.57
C LEU A 107 9.12 -14.76 -0.98
N LEU A 108 9.27 -15.80 -0.14
CA LEU A 108 8.78 -17.15 -0.40
C LEU A 108 7.99 -17.69 0.79
N LYS A 109 6.70 -17.95 0.58
CA LYS A 109 5.89 -18.65 1.57
C LYS A 109 6.16 -20.16 1.47
N GLU A 110 6.59 -20.78 2.57
CA GLU A 110 6.71 -22.24 2.66
C GLU A 110 5.32 -22.83 2.95
N SER A 111 4.91 -23.86 2.20
CA SER A 111 3.66 -24.56 2.51
C SER A 111 3.86 -25.45 3.72
N GLU A 112 2.93 -25.41 4.67
CA GLU A 112 2.98 -26.29 5.86
C GLU A 112 2.55 -27.74 5.54
N SER A 113 2.04 -27.99 4.33
CA SER A 113 1.58 -29.31 3.92
C SER A 113 2.07 -29.69 2.51
N SER A 114 2.38 -30.97 2.33
CA SER A 114 2.69 -31.61 1.05
C SER A 114 1.45 -31.80 0.16
N CYS A 115 0.24 -31.51 0.67
CA CYS A 115 -1.02 -31.70 -0.05
C CYS A 115 -1.55 -30.43 -0.74
N GLU A 116 -1.21 -29.21 -0.28
CA GLU A 116 -1.53 -27.96 -0.99
C GLU A 116 -0.69 -27.76 -2.27
N ALA A 117 0.44 -28.46 -2.37
CA ALA A 117 1.27 -28.49 -3.58
C ALA A 117 0.56 -29.14 -4.79
N ILE A 118 -0.52 -29.92 -4.57
CA ILE A 118 -1.19 -30.70 -5.61
C ILE A 118 -2.25 -29.83 -6.36
N CYS A 119 -2.70 -28.73 -5.77
CA CYS A 119 -3.75 -27.87 -6.36
C CYS A 119 -3.21 -26.83 -7.34
N HIS A 120 -1.90 -26.58 -7.35
CA HIS A 120 -1.25 -25.69 -8.31
C HIS A 120 -0.35 -26.54 -9.21
N GLN A 121 -0.92 -27.06 -10.30
CA GLN A 121 -0.24 -27.97 -11.26
C GLN A 121 0.97 -27.39 -12.01
N ASN A 122 1.48 -26.23 -11.62
CA ASN A 122 2.81 -25.78 -12.00
C ASN A 122 3.55 -25.43 -10.71
N GLY A 123 4.57 -26.22 -10.34
CA GLY A 123 5.42 -26.04 -9.16
C GLY A 123 6.24 -24.74 -9.11
N SER A 124 5.72 -23.65 -9.68
CA SER A 124 6.21 -22.31 -9.50
C SER A 124 5.90 -21.88 -8.07
N LYS A 125 6.92 -21.87 -7.20
CA LYS A 125 6.85 -21.17 -5.92
C LYS A 125 6.26 -19.77 -6.18
N ARG A 126 5.25 -19.34 -5.43
CA ARG A 126 4.69 -17.98 -5.52
C ARG A 126 5.82 -16.99 -5.22
N LYS A 127 6.41 -16.38 -6.25
CA LYS A 127 7.56 -15.48 -6.13
C LYS A 127 7.10 -14.04 -6.02
N CYS A 128 7.64 -13.32 -5.05
CA CYS A 128 7.55 -11.87 -5.00
C CYS A 128 8.95 -11.30 -4.80
N LYS A 129 9.40 -10.46 -5.73
CA LYS A 129 10.67 -9.72 -5.55
C LYS A 129 10.40 -8.52 -4.65
N VAL A 130 11.22 -8.37 -3.62
CA VAL A 130 11.25 -7.16 -2.79
C VAL A 130 12.48 -6.36 -3.22
N ILE A 131 12.23 -5.19 -3.81
CA ILE A 131 13.27 -4.33 -4.38
C ILE A 131 13.22 -2.95 -3.73
N ILE A 132 14.31 -2.20 -3.68
CA ILE A 132 14.25 -0.82 -3.20
C ILE A 132 13.40 0.05 -4.14
N ASN A 133 12.72 1.04 -3.59
CA ASN A 133 12.27 2.16 -4.42
C ASN A 133 13.41 3.19 -4.49
N VAL A 134 14.05 3.30 -5.66
CA VAL A 134 15.17 4.23 -5.90
C VAL A 134 14.83 5.71 -5.72
N SER A 135 13.54 6.06 -5.60
CA SER A 135 13.04 7.39 -5.19
C SER A 135 12.23 7.24 -3.88
N PRO A 136 12.90 7.08 -2.74
CA PRO A 136 12.27 6.63 -1.50
C PRO A 136 11.40 7.72 -0.88
N LEU A 137 10.20 7.34 -0.44
CA LEU A 137 9.28 8.25 0.23
C LEU A 137 9.73 8.48 1.67
N GLU A 138 10.10 7.38 2.30
CA GLU A 138 10.37 7.24 3.71
C GLU A 138 11.34 6.05 3.88
N PHE A 139 11.93 5.91 5.06
CA PHE A 139 12.77 4.81 5.43
C PHE A 139 12.13 3.45 5.11
N GLY A 140 12.93 2.55 4.54
CA GLY A 140 12.49 1.22 4.15
C GLY A 140 11.56 1.20 2.93
N HIS A 141 11.36 2.31 2.20
CA HIS A 141 10.52 2.31 1.00
C HIS A 141 11.03 1.31 -0.04
N CYS A 142 10.27 0.23 -0.21
CA CYS A 142 10.50 -0.87 -1.12
C CYS A 142 9.28 -1.10 -2.02
N LEU A 143 9.46 -1.92 -3.05
CA LEU A 143 8.39 -2.39 -3.91
C LEU A 143 8.26 -3.91 -3.79
N LEU A 144 7.03 -4.39 -3.62
CA LEU A 144 6.67 -5.79 -3.74
C LEU A 144 6.23 -6.04 -5.19
N VAL A 145 6.96 -6.87 -5.91
CA VAL A 145 6.68 -7.21 -7.32
C VAL A 145 6.32 -8.69 -7.39
N PRO A 146 5.02 -9.03 -7.27
CA PRO A 146 4.56 -10.41 -7.38
C PRO A 146 4.65 -10.89 -8.82
N GLU A 147 5.15 -12.12 -9.02
CA GLU A 147 5.23 -12.78 -10.32
C GLU A 147 5.82 -11.88 -11.43
N PRO A 148 7.01 -11.29 -11.23
CA PRO A 148 7.56 -10.30 -12.17
C PRO A 148 7.73 -10.83 -13.60
N ASP A 149 7.93 -12.14 -13.75
CA ASP A 149 8.12 -12.78 -15.05
C ASP A 149 6.80 -12.91 -15.85
N THR A 150 5.64 -12.84 -15.19
CA THR A 150 4.33 -12.89 -15.87
C THR A 150 3.92 -11.55 -16.47
N CYS A 151 4.64 -10.48 -16.13
CA CYS A 151 4.44 -9.13 -16.68
C CYS A 151 2.99 -8.64 -16.53
N HIS A 152 2.36 -8.90 -15.38
CA HIS A 152 1.00 -8.41 -15.14
C HIS A 152 0.94 -6.87 -15.27
N PRO A 153 -0.11 -6.32 -15.92
CA PRO A 153 -0.38 -4.90 -15.85
C PRO A 153 -0.62 -4.49 -14.39
N GLN A 154 -0.61 -3.18 -14.10
CA GLN A 154 -0.83 -2.63 -12.75
C GLN A 154 -2.31 -2.75 -12.32
N ILE A 155 -2.75 -3.99 -12.17
CA ILE A 155 -4.07 -4.48 -11.76
C ILE A 155 -3.81 -5.54 -10.69
N LEU A 156 -4.50 -5.45 -9.56
CA LEU A 156 -4.27 -6.38 -8.46
C LEU A 156 -4.66 -7.82 -8.82
N THR A 157 -3.82 -8.75 -8.38
CA THR A 157 -4.11 -10.19 -8.39
C THR A 157 -4.35 -10.69 -6.97
N PRO A 158 -4.98 -11.87 -6.79
CA PRO A 158 -5.10 -12.47 -5.47
C PRO A 158 -3.76 -12.61 -4.73
N LEU A 159 -2.70 -12.98 -5.46
CA LEU A 159 -1.35 -13.06 -4.91
C LEU A 159 -0.85 -11.69 -4.43
N ALA A 160 -1.05 -10.63 -5.21
CA ALA A 160 -0.64 -9.28 -4.83
C ALA A 160 -1.30 -8.81 -3.53
N VAL A 161 -2.62 -9.03 -3.40
CA VAL A 161 -3.36 -8.70 -2.17
C VAL A 161 -2.85 -9.54 -0.99
N GLN A 162 -2.70 -10.85 -1.19
CA GLN A 162 -2.19 -11.75 -0.17
C GLN A 162 -0.80 -11.32 0.32
N MET A 163 0.15 -11.10 -0.57
CA MET A 163 1.52 -10.67 -0.20
C MET A 163 1.53 -9.32 0.51
N GLY A 164 0.65 -8.39 0.13
CA GLY A 164 0.51 -7.11 0.82
C GLY A 164 0.02 -7.27 2.27
N ILE A 165 -0.97 -8.13 2.50
CA ILE A 165 -1.46 -8.43 3.86
C ILE A 165 -0.41 -9.20 4.67
N GLU A 166 0.19 -10.23 4.10
CA GLU A 166 1.16 -11.10 4.79
C GLU A 166 2.41 -10.33 5.20
N THR A 167 2.93 -9.43 4.37
CA THR A 167 4.09 -8.60 4.76
C THR A 167 3.79 -7.64 5.91
N VAL A 168 2.56 -7.11 5.99
CA VAL A 168 2.09 -6.35 7.16
C VAL A 168 1.95 -7.25 8.40
N LEU A 169 1.54 -8.52 8.23
CA LEU A 169 1.50 -9.50 9.33
C LEU A 169 2.90 -9.96 9.77
N LEU A 170 3.89 -9.98 8.89
CA LEU A 170 5.26 -10.37 9.21
C LEU A 170 6.01 -9.29 10.01
N SER A 171 5.61 -8.03 9.87
CA SER A 171 6.19 -6.91 10.62
C SER A 171 5.71 -6.89 12.06
N ALA A 172 6.65 -6.72 13.00
CA ALA A 172 6.34 -6.37 14.39
C ALA A 172 6.20 -4.85 14.58
N ASP A 173 6.63 -4.05 13.60
CA ASP A 173 6.48 -2.61 13.61
C ASP A 173 5.09 -2.23 13.08
N PRO A 174 4.22 -1.60 13.91
CA PRO A 174 2.88 -1.18 13.48
C PRO A 174 2.91 -0.06 12.42
N GLY A 175 4.06 0.58 12.23
CA GLY A 175 4.31 1.59 11.23
C GLY A 175 4.69 1.03 9.85
N PHE A 176 4.92 -0.29 9.71
CA PHE A 176 5.09 -0.89 8.40
C PHE A 176 3.75 -0.98 7.67
N ARG A 177 3.71 -0.42 6.47
CA ARG A 177 2.48 -0.27 5.69
C ARG A 177 2.74 -0.65 4.25
N VAL A 178 1.71 -1.19 3.63
CA VAL A 178 1.73 -1.53 2.21
C VAL A 178 0.63 -0.76 1.49
N GLY A 179 0.84 -0.37 0.25
CA GLY A 179 -0.23 0.20 -0.54
C GLY A 179 -0.06 -0.01 -2.03
N PHE A 180 -1.13 0.25 -2.76
CA PHE A 180 -1.20 0.07 -4.20
C PHE A 180 -1.86 1.30 -4.84
N ASN A 181 -1.30 1.70 -5.97
CA ASN A 181 -1.88 2.71 -6.85
C ASN A 181 -2.25 2.00 -8.15
N SER A 182 -3.49 2.11 -8.60
CA SER A 182 -3.88 1.69 -9.95
C SER A 182 -3.38 2.69 -11.00
N LEU A 183 -3.42 2.28 -12.26
CA LEU A 183 -3.33 3.21 -13.40
C LEU A 183 -4.48 4.24 -13.31
N GLY A 184 -4.20 5.52 -13.56
CA GLY A 184 -5.12 6.63 -13.28
C GLY A 184 -5.20 7.01 -11.79
N GLY A 185 -4.78 6.10 -10.89
CA GLY A 185 -4.66 6.28 -9.44
C GLY A 185 -3.28 6.78 -8.97
N PHE A 186 -2.54 7.51 -9.81
CA PHE A 186 -1.12 7.93 -9.61
C PHE A 186 -0.05 6.82 -9.66
N ALA A 187 -0.35 5.61 -10.15
CA ALA A 187 0.71 4.70 -10.55
C ALA A 187 1.63 5.35 -11.62
N SER A 188 2.93 5.08 -11.53
CA SER A 188 3.92 5.62 -12.48
C SER A 188 4.42 4.58 -13.48
N VAL A 189 4.24 3.29 -13.19
CA VAL A 189 4.74 2.16 -13.97
C VAL A 189 3.60 1.18 -14.15
N ASN A 190 3.34 0.78 -15.39
CA ASN A 190 2.42 -0.31 -15.71
C ASN A 190 3.14 -1.66 -15.64
N HIS A 191 3.41 -2.12 -14.42
CA HIS A 191 3.87 -3.46 -14.10
C HIS A 191 3.50 -3.70 -12.63
N LEU A 192 2.70 -4.73 -12.35
CA LEU A 192 2.14 -5.00 -11.03
C LEU A 192 3.16 -4.86 -9.89
N HIS A 193 2.93 -3.89 -9.03
CA HIS A 193 3.72 -3.66 -7.82
C HIS A 193 2.88 -3.03 -6.70
N LEU A 194 3.26 -3.34 -5.47
CA LEU A 194 2.83 -2.62 -4.27
C LEU A 194 4.02 -1.86 -3.67
N HIS A 195 3.72 -0.81 -2.92
CA HIS A 195 4.68 -0.05 -2.14
C HIS A 195 4.69 -0.57 -0.71
N GLY A 196 5.86 -0.78 -0.11
CA GLY A 196 6.03 -1.03 1.33
C GLY A 196 6.92 0.04 1.95
N TYR A 197 6.62 0.54 3.14
CA TYR A 197 7.45 1.52 3.86
C TYR A 197 7.14 1.54 5.35
N TYR A 198 8.05 2.08 6.16
CA TYR A 198 7.84 2.31 7.59
C TYR A 198 7.51 3.76 7.83
N LEU A 199 6.50 4.10 8.61
CA LEU A 199 6.28 5.48 9.07
C LEU A 199 6.00 5.48 10.57
N ASN A 200 6.86 6.15 11.33
CA ASN A 200 6.80 6.16 12.80
C ASN A 200 5.78 7.19 13.36
N HIS A 201 4.60 7.23 12.76
CA HIS A 201 3.47 8.04 13.20
C HIS A 201 2.19 7.24 13.02
N GLN A 202 1.27 7.30 13.98
CA GLN A 202 -0.05 6.70 13.83
C GLN A 202 -0.88 7.49 12.82
N LEU A 203 -1.53 6.79 11.88
CA LEU A 203 -2.48 7.39 10.96
C LEU A 203 -3.91 7.22 11.45
N ARG A 204 -4.76 8.23 11.23
CA ARG A 204 -6.16 8.23 11.68
C ARG A 204 -6.96 7.02 11.18
N ILE A 205 -6.70 6.60 9.94
CA ILE A 205 -7.34 5.45 9.28
C ILE A 205 -7.20 4.12 10.04
N GLU A 206 -6.19 4.00 10.91
CA GLU A 206 -5.93 2.80 11.71
C GLU A 206 -6.99 2.61 12.81
N THR A 207 -7.66 3.69 13.19
CA THR A 207 -8.71 3.75 14.23
C THR A 207 -10.00 4.39 13.75
N SER A 208 -10.09 4.77 12.47
CA SER A 208 -11.29 5.37 11.89
C SER A 208 -12.53 4.51 12.13
N PRO A 209 -13.66 5.12 12.53
CA PRO A 209 -14.92 4.43 12.71
C PRO A 209 -15.45 3.99 11.36
N VAL A 210 -16.18 2.88 11.40
CA VAL A 210 -16.71 2.24 10.21
C VAL A 210 -18.13 1.77 10.45
N GLU A 211 -18.91 1.68 9.38
CA GLU A 211 -20.21 1.02 9.37
C GLU A 211 -20.16 -0.29 8.55
N PRO A 212 -20.82 -1.37 8.97
CA PRO A 212 -20.86 -2.59 8.19
C PRO A 212 -21.70 -2.41 6.92
N ILE A 213 -21.14 -2.83 5.77
CA ILE A 213 -21.87 -2.88 4.48
C ILE A 213 -22.28 -4.32 4.18
N LEU A 214 -21.32 -5.24 4.21
CA LEU A 214 -21.52 -6.66 3.91
C LEU A 214 -20.76 -7.52 4.95
N PRO A 215 -21.35 -7.76 6.14
CA PRO A 215 -20.68 -8.45 7.25
C PRO A 215 -20.11 -9.83 6.88
N LYS A 216 -20.78 -10.58 5.99
CA LYS A 216 -20.34 -11.91 5.52
C LYS A 216 -18.98 -11.88 4.79
N LYS A 217 -18.54 -10.71 4.32
CA LYS A 217 -17.25 -10.50 3.63
C LYS A 217 -16.29 -9.65 4.44
N ASN A 218 -16.62 -9.33 5.70
CA ASN A 218 -15.90 -8.35 6.52
C ASN A 218 -15.71 -7.01 5.79
N LEU A 219 -16.73 -6.56 5.05
CA LEU A 219 -16.70 -5.31 4.29
C LEU A 219 -17.48 -4.21 5.02
N TYR A 220 -16.82 -3.08 5.17
CA TYR A 220 -17.29 -1.89 5.89
C TYR A 220 -17.08 -0.62 5.06
N ARG A 221 -17.79 0.47 5.41
CA ARG A 221 -17.55 1.83 4.91
C ARG A 221 -16.82 2.63 5.98
N LEU A 222 -15.77 3.35 5.59
CA LEU A 222 -15.14 4.37 6.44
C LEU A 222 -16.07 5.58 6.60
N LEU A 223 -16.24 6.03 7.84
CA LEU A 223 -17.07 7.20 8.17
C LEU A 223 -16.26 8.50 8.21
N ASP A 224 -14.96 8.42 8.48
CA ASP A 224 -14.07 9.58 8.42
C ASP A 224 -13.71 9.92 6.97
N PHE A 225 -13.26 11.17 6.75
CA PHE A 225 -12.73 11.61 5.47
C PHE A 225 -11.28 11.09 5.25
N PRO A 226 -10.93 10.61 4.04
CA PRO A 226 -11.81 10.37 2.89
C PRO A 226 -12.61 9.07 3.02
N VAL A 227 -13.88 9.11 2.59
CA VAL A 227 -14.76 7.93 2.56
C VAL A 227 -14.19 6.87 1.63
N GLY A 228 -14.21 5.61 2.08
CA GLY A 228 -13.71 4.47 1.33
C GLY A 228 -14.29 3.15 1.85
N PHE A 229 -13.92 2.06 1.19
CA PHE A 229 -14.24 0.71 1.63
C PHE A 229 -13.13 0.18 2.55
N LEU A 230 -13.50 -0.59 3.56
CA LEU A 230 -12.55 -1.24 4.46
C LEU A 230 -12.88 -2.72 4.58
N PHE A 231 -11.85 -3.55 4.41
CA PHE A 231 -11.86 -4.94 4.82
C PHE A 231 -11.00 -5.13 6.07
N TYR A 232 -11.40 -6.06 6.92
CA TYR A 232 -10.65 -6.41 8.13
C TYR A 232 -10.38 -7.91 8.20
N THR A 233 -9.16 -8.26 8.60
CA THR A 233 -8.73 -9.65 8.84
C THR A 233 -7.72 -9.72 9.97
N GLN A 234 -7.70 -10.85 10.69
CA GLN A 234 -6.74 -11.13 11.76
C GLN A 234 -5.77 -12.28 11.39
N GLY A 235 -5.84 -12.78 10.15
CA GLY A 235 -5.08 -13.95 9.70
C GLY A 235 -5.54 -15.26 10.36
N PRO A 236 -4.92 -16.41 10.02
CA PRO A 236 -4.06 -16.64 8.85
C PRO A 236 -4.85 -16.99 7.59
N ASN A 237 -6.17 -17.29 7.70
CA ASN A 237 -7.00 -17.56 6.53
C ASN A 237 -7.39 -16.23 5.87
N LEU A 238 -6.74 -15.94 4.73
CA LEU A 238 -6.91 -14.71 3.99
C LEU A 238 -7.86 -14.84 2.80
N ASP A 239 -8.33 -16.05 2.46
CA ASP A 239 -9.06 -16.31 1.21
C ASP A 239 -10.30 -15.43 1.09
N LEU A 240 -11.07 -15.30 2.17
CA LEU A 240 -12.27 -14.46 2.19
C LEU A 240 -11.94 -12.99 1.88
N THR A 241 -10.92 -12.44 2.54
CA THR A 241 -10.51 -11.04 2.38
C THR A 241 -9.88 -10.80 1.01
N VAL A 242 -9.00 -11.70 0.56
CA VAL A 242 -8.33 -11.60 -0.75
C VAL A 242 -9.37 -11.63 -1.87
N ASN A 243 -10.29 -12.59 -1.85
CA ASN A 243 -11.33 -12.70 -2.87
C ASN A 243 -12.28 -11.49 -2.86
N ALA A 244 -12.63 -10.97 -1.68
CA ALA A 244 -13.51 -9.82 -1.59
C ALA A 244 -12.84 -8.51 -2.03
N VAL A 245 -11.55 -8.31 -1.70
CA VAL A 245 -10.76 -7.17 -2.19
C VAL A 245 -10.62 -7.25 -3.71
N CYS A 246 -10.24 -8.41 -4.26
CA CYS A 246 -10.12 -8.62 -5.71
C CYS A 246 -11.45 -8.36 -6.41
N GLY A 247 -12.57 -8.93 -5.94
CA GLY A 247 -13.87 -8.71 -6.56
C GLY A 247 -14.30 -7.23 -6.55
N LEU A 248 -13.99 -6.47 -5.49
CA LEU A 248 -14.20 -5.02 -5.46
C LEU A 248 -13.33 -4.30 -6.49
N THR A 249 -12.03 -4.65 -6.57
CA THR A 249 -11.10 -4.00 -7.49
C THR A 249 -11.37 -4.35 -8.94
N ASP A 250 -11.77 -5.58 -9.24
CA ASP A 250 -12.14 -6.04 -10.57
C ASP A 250 -13.38 -5.28 -11.06
N ALA A 251 -14.39 -5.10 -10.20
CA ALA A 251 -15.56 -4.28 -10.53
C ALA A 251 -15.20 -2.81 -10.86
N MET A 252 -14.19 -2.25 -10.19
CA MET A 252 -13.69 -0.90 -10.49
C MET A 252 -12.90 -0.89 -11.81
N VAL A 253 -12.03 -1.88 -12.03
CA VAL A 253 -11.23 -2.04 -13.25
C VAL A 253 -12.13 -2.18 -14.47
N ASP A 254 -13.18 -3.00 -14.40
CA ASP A 254 -14.15 -3.20 -15.48
C ASP A 254 -14.89 -1.92 -15.86
N ARG A 255 -15.09 -1.03 -14.89
CA ARG A 255 -15.71 0.30 -15.06
C ARG A 255 -14.71 1.41 -15.36
N ASN A 256 -13.42 1.09 -15.50
CA ASN A 256 -12.33 2.05 -15.70
C ASN A 256 -12.24 3.11 -14.56
N ILE A 257 -12.59 2.71 -13.34
CA ILE A 257 -12.51 3.52 -12.12
C ILE A 257 -11.12 3.35 -11.50
N ALA A 258 -10.36 4.44 -11.45
CA ALA A 258 -9.11 4.47 -10.72
C ALA A 258 -9.35 4.27 -9.23
N HIS A 259 -8.39 3.65 -8.57
CA HIS A 259 -8.45 3.35 -7.14
C HIS A 259 -7.06 3.29 -6.49
N ASN A 260 -7.05 3.53 -5.18
CA ASN A 260 -5.88 3.40 -4.31
C ASN A 260 -6.21 2.44 -3.17
N ILE A 261 -5.20 1.72 -2.71
CA ILE A 261 -5.34 0.75 -1.62
C ILE A 261 -4.25 0.96 -0.60
N PHE A 262 -4.61 0.77 0.66
CA PHE A 262 -3.71 0.90 1.79
C PHE A 262 -3.95 -0.20 2.80
N ILE A 263 -2.88 -0.85 3.21
CA ILE A 263 -2.85 -2.03 4.06
C ILE A 263 -2.00 -1.69 5.28
N THR A 264 -2.62 -1.75 6.45
CA THR A 264 -1.98 -1.34 7.71
C THR A 264 -2.50 -2.15 8.87
N ARG A 265 -1.70 -2.27 9.93
CA ARG A 265 -2.21 -2.72 11.23
C ARG A 265 -3.22 -1.71 11.75
N GLY A 266 -4.31 -2.18 12.36
CA GLY A 266 -5.36 -1.29 12.87
C GLY A 266 -6.34 -1.98 13.82
N CYS A 267 -7.19 -1.18 14.45
CA CYS A 267 -8.17 -1.66 15.42
C CYS A 267 -9.31 -2.44 14.74
N PRO A 268 -9.92 -3.43 15.41
CA PRO A 268 -11.12 -4.09 14.91
C PRO A 268 -12.27 -3.09 14.65
N PRO A 269 -13.08 -3.28 13.60
CA PRO A 269 -14.25 -2.45 13.27
C PRO A 269 -15.28 -2.24 14.39
N GLN A 270 -15.39 -3.17 15.34
CA GLN A 270 -16.52 -3.28 16.29
C GLN A 270 -16.15 -2.91 17.74
N ARG A 271 -14.90 -2.57 18.04
CA ARG A 271 -14.49 -2.24 19.42
C ARG A 271 -14.63 -0.75 19.70
N GLU A 272 -15.07 -0.42 20.93
CA GLU A 272 -15.00 0.93 21.47
C GLU A 272 -13.56 1.46 21.41
N ARG A 273 -13.44 2.77 21.22
CA ARG A 273 -12.15 3.46 21.02
C ARG A 273 -11.33 3.38 22.31
N ASP A 274 -10.47 2.37 22.41
CA ASP A 274 -9.36 2.41 23.34
C ASP A 274 -8.08 2.72 22.56
N PRO A 275 -7.49 3.91 22.68
CA PRO A 275 -6.21 4.27 22.06
C PRO A 275 -5.06 3.38 22.51
N SER A 276 -5.18 2.70 23.66
CA SER A 276 -4.24 1.70 24.15
C SER A 276 -4.50 0.29 23.62
N SER A 277 -5.56 0.11 22.81
CA SER A 277 -5.86 -1.19 22.21
C SER A 277 -4.80 -1.59 21.19
N SER A 278 -4.05 -2.60 21.56
CA SER A 278 -3.47 -3.61 20.68
C SER A 278 -4.12 -3.66 19.29
N ARG A 279 -3.30 -3.52 18.25
CA ARG A 279 -3.75 -3.55 16.86
C ARG A 279 -3.71 -4.99 16.39
N TYR A 280 -4.76 -5.75 16.68
CA TYR A 280 -4.83 -7.21 16.48
C TYR A 280 -4.96 -7.69 15.03
N GLY A 281 -5.11 -6.80 14.05
CA GLY A 281 -5.42 -7.21 12.69
C GLY A 281 -4.98 -6.20 11.64
N VAL A 282 -5.33 -6.51 10.40
CA VAL A 282 -5.01 -5.74 9.21
C VAL A 282 -6.28 -5.09 8.68
N ARG A 283 -6.21 -3.78 8.46
CA ARG A 283 -7.19 -3.02 7.70
C ARG A 283 -6.69 -2.90 6.26
N VAL A 284 -7.50 -3.33 5.31
CA VAL A 284 -7.30 -3.11 3.87
C VAL A 284 -8.32 -2.07 3.42
N ILE A 285 -7.85 -0.85 3.20
CA ILE A 285 -8.67 0.28 2.78
C ILE A 285 -8.58 0.43 1.27
N VAL A 286 -9.72 0.66 0.62
CA VAL A 286 -9.85 0.84 -0.83
C VAL A 286 -10.61 2.13 -1.11
N TRP A 287 -9.99 3.06 -1.81
CA TRP A 287 -10.60 4.32 -2.23
C TRP A 287 -10.82 4.32 -3.74
N PRO A 288 -12.07 4.21 -4.22
CA PRO A 288 -12.39 4.54 -5.59
C PRO A 288 -12.27 6.06 -5.78
N ARG A 289 -11.85 6.48 -6.97
CA ARG A 289 -11.52 7.88 -7.20
C ARG A 289 -11.62 8.27 -8.67
N LEU A 290 -11.65 9.57 -8.93
CA LEU A 290 -11.57 10.12 -10.28
C LEU A 290 -10.20 9.77 -10.88
N SER A 291 -10.24 9.27 -12.12
CA SER A 291 -9.07 8.89 -12.88
C SER A 291 -8.29 10.12 -13.34
N CYS A 292 -6.98 10.14 -13.09
CA CYS A 292 -6.08 11.16 -13.61
C CYS A 292 -5.27 10.59 -14.77
N PHE A 293 -5.72 10.86 -16.00
CA PHE A 293 -5.00 10.54 -17.22
C PHE A 293 -4.31 11.81 -17.77
N GLY A 294 -3.14 11.67 -18.38
CA GLY A 294 -2.42 12.81 -18.97
C GLY A 294 -1.64 13.69 -17.99
N ALA A 295 -1.50 14.98 -18.33
CA ALA A 295 -0.74 15.96 -17.55
C ALA A 295 -1.39 16.19 -16.18
N LYS A 296 -0.60 16.04 -15.12
CA LYS A 296 -1.06 16.19 -13.73
C LYS A 296 -1.10 17.67 -13.39
N GLU A 297 -2.19 18.12 -12.74
CA GLU A 297 -2.22 19.44 -12.13
C GLU A 297 -1.10 19.57 -11.10
N GLU A 298 -0.48 20.75 -11.04
CA GLU A 298 0.48 21.07 -9.99
C GLU A 298 -0.28 21.31 -8.69
N SER A 299 -0.31 20.29 -7.83
CA SER A 299 -0.74 20.39 -6.45
C SER A 299 0.44 20.20 -5.50
N ALA A 300 0.28 20.71 -4.27
CA ALA A 300 1.25 20.60 -3.18
C ALA A 300 1.83 19.19 -2.98
N PHE A 301 0.98 18.18 -3.16
CA PHE A 301 1.30 16.76 -3.15
C PHE A 301 0.44 16.01 -4.18
N ASN A 302 0.86 14.81 -4.58
CA ASN A 302 0.07 13.97 -5.49
C ASN A 302 -0.87 13.10 -4.67
N VAL A 303 -2.20 13.16 -4.87
CA VAL A 303 -3.17 12.40 -4.04
C VAL A 303 -3.20 10.92 -4.40
N ALA A 304 -2.18 10.16 -3.97
CA ALA A 304 -2.04 8.72 -4.16
C ALA A 304 -2.42 7.98 -2.87
N LEU A 305 -1.92 6.76 -2.68
CA LEU A 305 -2.22 5.94 -1.50
C LEU A 305 -1.83 6.60 -0.16
N CYS A 306 -0.71 7.33 -0.09
CA CYS A 306 -0.20 7.86 1.17
C CYS A 306 -1.07 9.02 1.65
N GLU A 307 -1.43 9.89 0.72
CA GLU A 307 -2.14 11.12 0.99
C GLU A 307 -3.58 10.83 1.40
N LEU A 308 -4.22 9.84 0.76
CA LEU A 308 -5.52 9.31 1.16
C LEU A 308 -5.49 8.66 2.55
N ALA A 309 -4.37 8.04 2.91
CA ALA A 309 -4.15 7.47 4.25
C ALA A 309 -3.79 8.50 5.32
N GLY A 310 -3.52 9.75 4.91
CA GLY A 310 -3.18 10.87 5.79
C GLY A 310 -1.70 11.12 6.01
N HIS A 311 -0.84 10.53 5.17
CA HIS A 311 0.58 10.83 5.08
C HIS A 311 0.85 11.70 3.84
N LEU A 312 1.32 12.93 4.06
CA LEU A 312 1.40 14.01 3.07
C LEU A 312 2.87 14.40 2.76
N PRO A 313 3.48 13.81 1.72
CA PRO A 313 4.80 14.20 1.25
C PRO A 313 4.73 15.45 0.34
N PHE A 314 5.05 16.60 0.93
CA PHE A 314 5.15 17.88 0.24
C PHE A 314 6.44 17.98 -0.57
N LYS A 315 6.36 18.65 -1.72
CA LYS A 315 7.49 18.80 -2.65
C LYS A 315 8.11 20.20 -2.63
N ASN A 316 7.48 21.15 -1.93
CA ASN A 316 7.97 22.51 -1.77
C ASN A 316 7.72 22.98 -0.33
N ARG A 317 8.49 23.98 0.09
CA ARG A 317 8.49 24.49 1.47
C ARG A 317 7.26 25.34 1.77
N GLU A 318 6.82 26.16 0.82
CA GLU A 318 5.69 27.08 1.01
C GLU A 318 4.39 26.33 1.34
N ASP A 319 4.01 25.33 0.53
CA ASP A 319 2.84 24.51 0.80
C ASP A 319 3.01 23.73 2.11
N TYR A 320 4.21 23.17 2.37
CA TYR A 320 4.48 22.45 3.60
C TYR A 320 4.27 23.30 4.85
N GLU A 321 4.65 24.59 4.82
CA GLU A 321 4.55 25.50 5.96
C GLU A 321 3.14 26.09 6.13
N THR A 322 2.45 26.37 5.03
CA THR A 322 1.18 27.12 5.04
C THR A 322 -0.07 26.25 5.03
N VAL A 323 0.03 24.98 4.64
CA VAL A 323 -1.14 24.09 4.53
C VAL A 323 -1.85 23.91 5.89
N THR A 324 -3.18 23.89 5.82
CA THR A 324 -4.09 23.58 6.92
C THR A 324 -4.77 22.23 6.70
N GLU A 325 -5.36 21.64 7.74
CA GLU A 325 -6.12 20.39 7.60
C GLU A 325 -7.28 20.53 6.59
N GLU A 326 -7.99 21.67 6.60
CA GLU A 326 -9.03 21.99 5.62
C GLU A 326 -8.48 22.05 4.19
N GLY A 327 -7.34 22.72 3.99
CA GLY A 327 -6.69 22.80 2.67
C GLY A 327 -6.26 21.42 2.14
N VAL A 328 -5.81 20.51 3.01
CA VAL A 328 -5.54 19.11 2.63
C VAL A 328 -6.82 18.43 2.14
N GLN A 329 -7.91 18.57 2.89
CA GLN A 329 -9.19 17.95 2.52
C GLN A 329 -9.73 18.51 1.20
N ASP A 330 -9.56 19.82 0.95
CA ASP A 330 -9.93 20.46 -0.30
C ASP A 330 -9.15 19.86 -1.48
N ILE A 331 -7.83 19.67 -1.33
CA ILE A 331 -6.99 19.02 -2.35
C ILE A 331 -7.44 17.58 -2.59
N ILE A 332 -7.65 16.79 -1.53
CA ILE A 332 -8.07 15.39 -1.64
C ILE A 332 -9.45 15.27 -2.30
N ARG A 333 -10.41 16.15 -1.95
CA ARG A 333 -11.78 16.14 -2.48
C ARG A 333 -11.83 16.22 -4.01
N LYS A 334 -10.89 16.93 -4.65
CA LYS A 334 -10.79 17.02 -6.12
C LYS A 334 -10.60 15.68 -6.81
N TYR A 335 -10.10 14.67 -6.09
CA TYR A 335 -9.81 13.36 -6.64
C TYR A 335 -10.81 12.28 -6.22
N LEU A 336 -11.67 12.52 -5.23
CA LEU A 336 -12.62 11.50 -4.78
C LEU A 336 -13.77 11.34 -5.78
N LEU A 337 -14.38 10.15 -5.81
CA LEU A 337 -15.63 9.99 -6.56
C LEU A 337 -16.73 10.88 -5.97
N PRO A 338 -17.62 11.43 -6.81
CA PRO A 338 -18.86 12.02 -6.34
C PRO A 338 -19.67 11.05 -5.48
N GLN A 339 -20.39 11.58 -4.49
CA GLN A 339 -21.14 10.76 -3.52
C GLN A 339 -22.15 9.82 -4.19
N GLU A 340 -22.79 10.25 -5.27
CA GLU A 340 -23.74 9.45 -6.04
C GLU A 340 -23.05 8.24 -6.69
N GLU A 341 -21.92 8.47 -7.37
CA GLU A 341 -21.13 7.40 -8.00
C GLU A 341 -20.56 6.40 -6.98
N PHE A 342 -20.07 6.90 -5.84
CA PHE A 342 -19.63 6.04 -4.73
C PHE A 342 -20.80 5.17 -4.23
N SER A 343 -21.98 5.76 -4.05
CA SER A 343 -23.17 5.05 -3.57
C SER A 343 -23.64 3.98 -4.55
N GLU A 344 -23.58 4.25 -5.86
CA GLU A 344 -23.90 3.25 -6.89
C GLU A 344 -22.88 2.12 -6.96
N LEU A 345 -21.58 2.43 -6.82
CA LEU A 345 -20.55 1.41 -6.69
C LEU A 345 -20.80 0.53 -5.46
N GLN A 346 -21.10 1.13 -4.31
CA GLN A 346 -21.43 0.38 -3.09
C GLN A 346 -22.63 -0.56 -3.30
N LYS A 347 -23.74 -0.07 -3.90
CA LYS A 347 -24.92 -0.89 -4.20
C LYS A 347 -24.60 -2.04 -5.14
N HIS A 348 -23.73 -1.82 -6.13
CA HIS A 348 -23.30 -2.86 -7.05
C HIS A 348 -22.47 -3.92 -6.33
N VAL A 349 -21.49 -3.51 -5.53
CA VAL A 349 -20.62 -4.38 -4.74
C VAL A 349 -21.43 -5.26 -3.79
N MET A 350 -22.46 -4.70 -3.13
CA MET A 350 -23.37 -5.46 -2.26
C MET A 350 -24.15 -6.57 -2.98
N LYS A 351 -24.33 -6.47 -4.31
CA LYS A 351 -25.03 -7.47 -5.11
C LYS A 351 -24.09 -8.53 -5.70
N CYS A 352 -22.83 -8.15 -5.93
CA CYS A 352 -21.88 -8.95 -6.72
C CYS A 352 -20.81 -9.67 -5.88
N LEU A 353 -20.49 -9.17 -4.68
CA LEU A 353 -19.61 -9.87 -3.73
C LEU A 353 -20.39 -10.84 -2.85
#